data_AF-A0A291G9L0-F1
#
_entry.id   AF-A0A291G9L0-F1
#
_cell.length_a   1.000
_cell.length_b   1.000
_cell.length_c   1.000
_cell.angle_alpha   90.00
_cell.angle_beta   90.00
_cell.angle_gamma   90.00
#
_symmetry.space_group_name_H-M   'P 1'
#
loop_
_entity.id
_entity.type
_entity.pdbx_description
1 polymer ?
#
loop_
_entity_poly.entity_id
_entity_poly.type
_entity_poly.pdbx_seq_one_letter_code
_entity_poly.pdbx_strand_id
1 'polypeptide(L)'
;MSLDWVSKALAGDSPAGPDLWEADDAEYGDYYFSALDRIDITYVKPGMDSATVFDPADVDLKSELSSIDALLKRSRDLRLLSLRARWAILAGKLEACVESVEAIAGLMTEMPADVLPTLEHGPADRLDALNDLGHQETMLQPLRHLNLAGTPTTYRLVTVARGEMTAREDEQDVDLGALMRELSFAKDETEEERLVLKRFRNALHRISDTVTSGPKPQFGPLDSLLSDILALLDAAVPDQAPVAAPPASEAPATSAAAPLAGATAAAPAMVPAPPQTEIKSQQEAAARLRAVEQYFRHFEPSSAALLLVTQSRMLLGKSLIEAFEVLMPDTAARAAINFAEDSGFRLSHGHLRALSDQAMSVTTPPPVMPEPETAPEPEPTPEPEAPRKLSIDEILGMHESGGSAPKPAPPSPAPTPAPAPTAASSTGKSPAFVPLDPDDEAALLVEAARYPVTTSQEAQAQLMSIESYFRAVERSSPIPMLLTKARSYIGKDFESLMRELIPRQV
;
A
#
# COMPACT_ATOMS: atom_id res chain seq x y z
N MET A 1 17.51 25.39 16.01
CA MET A 1 18.06 26.75 16.11
C MET A 1 17.46 27.57 14.99
N SER A 2 16.70 28.63 15.28
CA SER A 2 15.78 29.22 14.30
C SER A 2 16.40 29.52 12.93
N LEU A 3 15.71 29.09 11.87
CA LEU A 3 16.10 29.28 10.48
C LEU A 3 15.60 30.60 9.87
N ASP A 4 15.21 31.60 10.69
CA ASP A 4 14.85 32.97 10.25
C ASP A 4 15.92 33.66 9.38
N TRP A 5 17.13 33.11 9.33
CA TRP A 5 18.22 33.59 8.48
C TRP A 5 18.19 33.02 7.06
N VAL A 6 17.40 31.98 6.78
CA VAL A 6 17.29 31.31 5.47
C VAL A 6 16.41 32.10 4.52
N SER A 7 15.21 32.53 4.95
CA SER A 7 14.27 33.32 4.15
C SER A 7 14.72 34.77 3.85
N LYS A 8 15.95 35.12 4.20
CA LYS A 8 16.54 36.45 3.93
C LYS A 8 17.35 36.40 2.64
N ALA A 9 17.15 37.35 1.75
CA ALA A 9 17.96 37.47 0.54
C ALA A 9 19.47 37.54 0.86
N LEU A 10 20.26 36.87 0.02
CA LEU A 10 21.72 36.94 0.03
C LEU A 10 22.19 38.24 -0.65
N ALA A 11 23.46 38.59 -0.44
CA ALA A 11 24.04 39.80 -1.01
C ALA A 11 24.55 39.55 -2.44
N GLY A 12 23.99 40.25 -3.42
CA GLY A 12 24.35 40.16 -4.83
C GLY A 12 23.16 40.48 -5.74
N ASP A 13 23.29 40.17 -7.02
CA ASP A 13 22.24 40.40 -8.02
C ASP A 13 21.19 39.26 -8.06
N SER A 14 21.52 38.08 -7.50
CA SER A 14 20.54 37.01 -7.23
C SER A 14 20.17 37.01 -5.74
N PRO A 15 18.90 37.28 -5.39
CA PRO A 15 18.43 37.18 -4.00
C PRO A 15 18.67 35.79 -3.38
N ALA A 16 18.51 34.72 -4.16
CA ALA A 16 18.70 33.34 -3.69
C ALA A 16 20.16 32.86 -3.71
N GLY A 17 21.10 33.67 -4.22
CA GLY A 17 22.45 33.23 -4.55
C GLY A 17 22.50 32.41 -5.84
N PRO A 18 23.64 31.80 -6.18
CA PRO A 18 23.72 30.83 -7.27
C PRO A 18 22.98 29.53 -6.93
N ASP A 19 22.46 28.85 -7.95
CA ASP A 19 22.16 27.43 -7.87
C ASP A 19 23.48 26.65 -7.88
N LEU A 20 23.76 25.93 -6.80
CA LEU A 20 25.03 25.21 -6.61
C LEU A 20 25.05 23.85 -7.32
N TRP A 21 23.89 23.31 -7.70
CA TRP A 21 23.78 22.14 -8.56
C TRP A 21 24.10 22.54 -10.01
N GLU A 22 23.42 23.56 -10.55
CA GLU A 22 23.66 24.04 -11.93
C GLU A 22 25.04 24.68 -12.13
N ALA A 23 25.72 25.08 -11.04
CA ALA A 23 27.07 25.62 -11.07
C ALA A 23 28.19 24.57 -10.93
N ASP A 24 27.86 23.27 -10.88
CA ASP A 24 28.81 22.16 -10.60
C ASP A 24 29.66 22.42 -9.32
N ASP A 25 29.05 22.95 -8.25
CA ASP A 25 29.81 23.34 -7.05
C ASP A 25 30.33 22.12 -6.29
N ALA A 26 31.65 22.03 -6.11
CA ALA A 26 32.28 20.86 -5.50
C ALA A 26 31.84 20.59 -4.05
N GLU A 27 31.65 21.63 -3.22
CA GLU A 27 31.16 21.44 -1.84
C GLU A 27 29.72 20.91 -1.82
N TYR A 28 28.89 21.36 -2.77
CA TYR A 28 27.53 20.86 -2.93
C TYR A 28 27.53 19.41 -3.43
N GLY A 29 28.28 19.10 -4.49
CA GLY A 29 28.33 17.76 -5.10
C GLY A 29 28.84 16.70 -4.14
N ASP A 30 29.99 16.94 -3.49
CA ASP A 30 30.59 16.03 -2.51
C ASP A 30 29.63 15.72 -1.35
N TYR A 31 28.87 16.72 -0.88
CA TYR A 31 27.90 16.53 0.19
C TYR A 31 26.59 15.88 -0.29
N TYR A 32 25.94 16.45 -1.31
CA TYR A 32 24.55 16.16 -1.67
C TYR A 32 24.38 14.73 -2.21
N PHE A 33 25.21 14.31 -3.18
CA PHE A 33 25.13 12.96 -3.72
C PHE A 33 25.47 11.91 -2.65
N SER A 34 26.51 12.16 -1.86
CA SER A 34 26.85 11.26 -0.74
C SER A 34 25.76 11.22 0.34
N ALA A 35 25.03 12.32 0.56
CA ALA A 35 23.91 12.36 1.49
C ALA A 35 22.69 11.59 0.96
N LEU A 36 22.43 11.61 -0.36
CA LEU A 36 21.41 10.75 -0.97
C LEU A 36 21.77 9.27 -0.80
N ASP A 37 23.03 8.88 -1.06
CA ASP A 37 23.51 7.51 -0.83
C ASP A 37 23.39 7.06 0.64
N ARG A 38 23.55 7.99 1.61
CA ARG A 38 23.36 7.71 3.05
C ARG A 38 21.89 7.64 3.47
N ILE A 39 20.98 8.32 2.77
CA ILE A 39 19.57 8.47 3.16
C ILE A 39 18.63 7.48 2.45
N ASP A 40 19.10 6.76 1.42
CA ASP A 40 18.41 5.60 0.84
C ASP A 40 18.43 4.41 1.81
N ILE A 41 17.59 4.50 2.84
CA ILE A 41 17.43 3.47 3.86
C ILE A 41 16.13 2.69 3.67
N THR A 42 16.17 1.41 4.00
CA THR A 42 14.98 0.68 4.45
C THR A 42 14.84 0.87 5.96
N TYR A 43 13.77 1.50 6.42
CA TYR A 43 13.56 1.83 7.84
C TYR A 43 13.21 0.58 8.66
N VAL A 44 12.57 -0.41 8.04
CA VAL A 44 12.27 -1.72 8.65
C VAL A 44 12.81 -2.84 7.75
N LYS A 45 13.96 -3.41 8.13
CA LYS A 45 14.63 -4.47 7.39
C LYS A 45 14.12 -5.85 7.85
N PRO A 46 13.53 -6.68 6.98
CA PRO A 46 13.14 -8.04 7.34
C PRO A 46 14.37 -8.89 7.71
N GLY A 47 14.28 -9.62 8.83
CA GLY A 47 15.25 -10.66 9.21
C GLY A 47 14.63 -12.06 9.17
N MET A 48 15.41 -13.09 9.53
CA MET A 48 14.92 -14.48 9.61
C MET A 48 14.10 -14.74 10.88
N ASP A 49 14.55 -14.20 12.02
CA ASP A 49 13.86 -14.35 13.31
C ASP A 49 12.96 -13.13 13.58
N SER A 50 13.53 -11.91 13.56
CA SER A 50 12.79 -10.65 13.74
C SER A 50 13.20 -9.56 12.75
N ALA A 51 12.37 -8.53 12.60
CA ALA A 51 12.65 -7.38 11.73
C ALA A 51 13.49 -6.33 12.46
N THR A 52 14.59 -5.89 11.85
CA THR A 52 15.44 -4.81 12.40
C THR A 52 14.86 -3.45 12.02
N VAL A 53 14.54 -2.63 13.02
CA VAL A 53 14.14 -1.22 12.82
C VAL A 53 15.38 -0.34 12.85
N PHE A 54 15.36 0.74 12.05
CA PHE A 54 16.39 1.78 12.05
C PHE A 54 16.45 2.52 13.41
N ASP A 55 17.65 2.68 13.98
CA ASP A 55 17.85 3.44 15.23
C ASP A 55 18.14 4.92 14.93
N PRO A 56 17.31 5.87 15.42
CA PRO A 56 17.60 7.30 15.34
C PRO A 56 18.96 7.75 15.90
N ALA A 57 19.60 6.93 16.74
CA ALA A 57 20.93 7.19 17.28
C ALA A 57 22.08 7.00 16.26
N ASP A 58 21.85 6.29 15.15
CA ASP A 58 22.85 6.11 14.08
C ASP A 58 23.11 7.40 13.26
N VAL A 59 22.27 8.43 13.41
CA VAL A 59 22.36 9.68 12.64
C VAL A 59 23.23 10.73 13.35
N ASP A 60 24.41 11.05 12.79
CA ASP A 60 25.16 12.27 13.16
C ASP A 60 24.49 13.52 12.57
N LEU A 61 23.32 13.84 13.11
CA LEU A 61 22.53 15.02 12.73
C LEU A 61 23.35 16.31 12.84
N LYS A 62 24.32 16.38 13.77
CA LYS A 62 25.13 17.58 13.96
C LYS A 62 26.03 17.82 12.74
N SER A 63 26.62 16.76 12.18
CA SER A 63 27.42 16.85 10.96
C SER A 63 26.55 17.16 9.74
N GLU A 64 25.42 16.45 9.56
CA GLU A 64 24.49 16.66 8.45
C GLU A 64 23.94 18.10 8.42
N LEU A 65 23.41 18.58 9.54
CA LEU A 65 22.92 19.97 9.65
C LEU A 65 24.05 21.00 9.47
N SER A 66 25.27 20.72 9.93
CA SER A 66 26.38 21.66 9.76
C SER A 66 26.82 21.81 8.31
N SER A 67 26.77 20.72 7.52
CA SER A 67 27.07 20.74 6.09
C SER A 67 25.97 21.45 5.30
N ILE A 68 24.70 21.11 5.55
CA ILE A 68 23.55 21.76 4.93
C ILE A 68 23.50 23.26 5.28
N ASP A 69 23.65 23.62 6.55
CA ASP A 69 23.65 25.02 6.99
C ASP A 69 24.89 25.79 6.49
N ALA A 70 25.94 25.13 6.00
CA ALA A 70 27.05 25.79 5.30
C ALA A 70 26.67 26.15 3.85
N LEU A 71 26.16 25.18 3.10
CA LEU A 71 25.68 25.40 1.72
C LEU A 71 24.52 26.40 1.67
N LEU A 72 23.58 26.33 2.63
CA LEU A 72 22.45 27.26 2.71
C LEU A 72 22.83 28.73 2.97
N LYS A 73 24.06 29.03 3.41
CA LYS A 73 24.60 30.41 3.50
C LYS A 73 25.04 30.96 2.15
N ARG A 74 25.22 30.08 1.15
CA ARG A 74 25.67 30.39 -0.21
C ARG A 74 24.52 30.34 -1.21
N SER A 75 23.49 29.53 -0.95
CA SER A 75 22.38 29.24 -1.88
C SER A 75 21.07 28.96 -1.14
N ARG A 76 19.94 29.47 -1.63
CA ARG A 76 18.60 29.28 -1.01
C ARG A 76 17.83 28.15 -1.67
N ASP A 77 18.28 26.92 -1.39
CA ASP A 77 17.85 25.69 -2.07
C ASP A 77 16.89 24.82 -1.23
N LEU A 78 15.76 24.46 -1.83
CA LEU A 78 14.73 23.58 -1.28
C LEU A 78 15.20 22.12 -1.18
N ARG A 79 16.06 21.65 -2.11
CA ARG A 79 16.65 20.29 -2.06
C ARG A 79 17.43 20.11 -0.76
N LEU A 80 18.21 21.12 -0.39
CA LEU A 80 18.97 21.16 0.87
C LEU A 80 18.06 21.21 2.10
N LEU A 81 17.00 22.03 2.09
CA LEU A 81 16.05 22.12 3.22
C LEU A 81 15.21 20.85 3.41
N SER A 82 14.80 20.17 2.34
CA SER A 82 14.07 18.89 2.45
C SER A 82 14.99 17.76 2.91
N LEU A 83 16.25 17.74 2.46
CA LEU A 83 17.28 16.86 3.03
C LEU A 83 17.51 17.15 4.53
N ARG A 84 17.49 18.42 4.94
CA ARG A 84 17.58 18.87 6.35
C ARG A 84 16.43 18.32 7.20
N ALA A 85 15.20 18.39 6.68
CA ALA A 85 14.01 17.89 7.33
C ALA A 85 14.05 16.36 7.51
N ARG A 86 14.42 15.63 6.44
CA ARG A 86 14.59 14.16 6.47
C ARG A 86 15.63 13.72 7.51
N TRP A 87 16.81 14.32 7.52
CA TRP A 87 17.84 14.00 8.53
C TRP A 87 17.36 14.28 9.95
N ALA A 88 16.68 15.41 10.17
CA ALA A 88 16.17 15.78 11.48
C ALA A 88 15.12 14.80 12.01
N ILE A 89 14.18 14.33 11.19
CA ILE A 89 13.17 13.37 11.64
C ILE A 89 13.73 11.94 11.76
N LEU A 90 14.67 11.54 10.90
CA LEU A 90 15.41 10.29 11.04
C LEU A 90 16.15 10.20 12.39
N ALA A 91 16.76 11.30 12.83
CA ALA A 91 17.38 11.44 14.15
C ALA A 91 16.39 11.61 15.33
N GLY A 92 15.07 11.46 15.08
CA GLY A 92 14.02 11.64 16.07
C GLY A 92 13.91 13.07 16.62
N LYS A 93 14.33 14.09 15.85
CA LYS A 93 14.32 15.51 16.26
C LYS A 93 13.19 16.27 15.54
N LEU A 94 11.96 15.99 15.95
CA LEU A 94 10.74 16.57 15.39
C LEU A 94 10.82 18.10 15.25
N GLU A 95 11.26 18.83 16.30
CA GLU A 95 11.38 20.29 16.24
C GLU A 95 12.33 20.76 15.13
N ALA A 96 13.48 20.09 14.92
CA ALA A 96 14.43 20.45 13.88
C ALA A 96 13.92 20.11 12.47
N CYS A 97 13.03 19.10 12.35
CA CYS A 97 12.28 18.84 11.12
C CYS A 97 11.29 19.97 10.85
N VAL A 98 10.52 20.39 11.86
CA VAL A 98 9.54 21.47 11.74
C VAL A 98 10.22 22.82 11.45
N GLU A 99 11.33 23.17 12.12
CA GLU A 99 12.16 24.34 11.77
C GLU A 99 12.55 24.35 10.28
N SER A 100 12.86 23.17 9.72
CA SER A 100 13.28 23.03 8.32
C SER A 100 12.10 23.19 7.35
N VAL A 101 10.92 22.65 7.66
CA VAL A 101 9.71 22.78 6.82
C VAL A 101 9.07 24.18 6.96
N GLU A 102 9.14 24.80 8.13
CA GLU A 102 8.77 26.22 8.32
C GLU A 102 9.72 27.15 7.53
N ALA A 103 11.02 26.81 7.43
CA ALA A 103 11.96 27.53 6.57
C ALA A 103 11.66 27.36 5.07
N ILE A 104 11.24 26.18 4.60
CA ILE A 104 10.75 25.98 3.22
C ILE A 104 9.53 26.89 2.97
N ALA A 105 8.53 26.84 3.85
CA ALA A 105 7.33 27.66 3.75
C ALA A 105 7.65 29.16 3.75
N GLY A 106 8.58 29.60 4.60
CA GLY A 106 9.05 30.99 4.66
C GLY A 106 9.79 31.41 3.39
N LEU A 107 10.75 30.61 2.93
CA LEU A 107 11.56 30.92 1.75
C LEU A 107 10.72 31.00 0.47
N MET A 108 9.76 30.08 0.28
CA MET A 108 8.80 30.15 -0.83
C MET A 108 7.81 31.32 -0.73
N THR A 109 7.60 31.88 0.48
CA THR A 109 6.75 33.07 0.69
C THR A 109 7.51 34.36 0.35
N GLU A 110 8.73 34.51 0.87
CA GLU A 110 9.55 35.73 0.71
C GLU A 110 10.19 35.81 -0.70
N MET A 111 10.46 34.66 -1.34
CA MET A 111 11.31 34.56 -2.54
C MET A 111 10.72 33.65 -3.64
N PRO A 112 9.43 33.76 -4.00
CA PRO A 112 8.71 32.74 -4.81
C PRO A 112 9.28 32.52 -6.22
N ALA A 113 9.89 33.55 -6.82
CA ALA A 113 10.55 33.44 -8.13
C ALA A 113 11.96 32.84 -7.98
N ASP A 114 12.80 33.49 -7.15
CA ASP A 114 14.23 33.25 -7.05
C ASP A 114 14.61 31.96 -6.30
N VAL A 115 13.75 31.44 -5.41
CA VAL A 115 14.01 30.22 -4.63
C VAL A 115 14.41 29.04 -5.52
N LEU A 116 15.40 28.26 -5.07
CA LEU A 116 16.06 27.24 -5.89
C LEU A 116 15.50 25.83 -5.58
N PRO A 117 15.29 24.94 -6.58
CA PRO A 117 15.40 25.17 -8.02
C PRO A 117 14.42 26.24 -8.53
N THR A 118 14.82 27.03 -9.53
CA THR A 118 13.94 28.03 -10.15
C THR A 118 12.84 27.34 -10.99
N LEU A 119 11.86 28.11 -11.47
CA LEU A 119 10.85 27.60 -12.41
C LEU A 119 11.24 27.79 -13.89
N GLU A 120 12.47 28.20 -14.19
CA GLU A 120 12.91 28.51 -15.57
C GLU A 120 12.91 27.27 -16.47
N HIS A 121 13.24 26.10 -15.93
CA HIS A 121 13.25 24.83 -16.64
C HIS A 121 11.96 24.01 -16.40
N GLY A 122 10.95 24.63 -15.78
CA GLY A 122 9.69 24.03 -15.39
C GLY A 122 9.60 23.73 -13.88
N PRO A 123 8.51 23.11 -13.41
CA PRO A 123 8.28 22.89 -11.99
C PRO A 123 8.86 21.58 -11.44
N ALA A 124 9.48 20.73 -12.27
CA ALA A 124 9.79 19.34 -11.92
C ALA A 124 10.74 19.22 -10.72
N ASP A 125 11.95 19.76 -10.81
CA ASP A 125 12.98 19.61 -9.77
C ASP A 125 12.56 20.28 -8.45
N ARG A 126 11.80 21.39 -8.55
CA ARG A 126 11.18 22.06 -7.40
C ARG A 126 10.08 21.19 -6.78
N LEU A 127 9.25 20.52 -7.59
CA LEU A 127 8.19 19.64 -7.11
C LEU A 127 8.77 18.40 -6.42
N ASP A 128 9.83 17.80 -6.98
CA ASP A 128 10.46 16.60 -6.41
C ASP A 128 11.22 16.92 -5.12
N ALA A 129 11.93 18.06 -5.07
CA ALA A 129 12.51 18.58 -3.84
C ALA A 129 11.46 18.82 -2.73
N LEU A 130 10.19 19.07 -3.07
CA LEU A 130 9.09 19.17 -2.10
C LEU A 130 8.47 17.79 -1.79
N ASN A 131 8.27 16.93 -2.79
CA ASN A 131 7.73 15.58 -2.64
C ASN A 131 8.60 14.69 -1.74
N ASP A 132 9.90 14.96 -1.64
CA ASP A 132 10.83 14.36 -0.67
C ASP A 132 10.32 14.40 0.78
N LEU A 133 9.52 15.41 1.16
CA LEU A 133 8.88 15.50 2.48
C LEU A 133 7.79 14.43 2.67
N GLY A 134 7.19 13.91 1.60
CA GLY A 134 6.21 12.82 1.62
C GLY A 134 6.81 11.41 1.53
N HIS A 135 8.15 11.29 1.54
CA HIS A 135 8.83 10.02 1.30
C HIS A 135 8.63 9.00 2.45
N GLN A 136 8.37 7.74 2.10
CA GLN A 136 7.90 6.75 3.08
C GLN A 136 8.96 6.44 4.15
N GLU A 137 10.14 5.97 3.74
CA GLU A 137 11.15 5.44 4.67
C GLU A 137 11.92 6.54 5.43
N THR A 138 11.90 7.78 4.92
CA THR A 138 12.71 8.90 5.47
C THR A 138 11.88 10.02 6.10
N MET A 139 10.54 9.94 6.06
CA MET A 139 9.64 10.89 6.74
C MET A 139 8.51 10.17 7.49
N LEU A 140 7.73 9.32 6.80
CA LEU A 140 6.56 8.68 7.43
C LEU A 140 6.90 7.55 8.40
N GLN A 141 7.85 6.67 8.07
CA GLN A 141 8.29 5.62 8.99
C GLN A 141 8.97 6.21 10.25
N PRO A 142 9.86 7.23 10.15
CA PRO A 142 10.34 7.97 11.30
C PRO A 142 9.23 8.55 12.18
N LEU A 143 8.24 9.26 11.60
CA LEU A 143 7.10 9.81 12.37
C LEU A 143 6.27 8.70 13.04
N ARG A 144 6.04 7.58 12.36
CA ARG A 144 5.30 6.43 12.89
C ARG A 144 5.99 5.76 14.09
N HIS A 145 7.33 5.75 14.12
CA HIS A 145 8.12 5.15 15.19
C HIS A 145 8.71 6.21 16.16
N LEU A 146 8.30 7.47 16.05
CA LEU A 146 8.73 8.54 16.96
C LEU A 146 8.15 8.31 18.37
N ASN A 147 9.03 8.43 19.37
CA ASN A 147 8.67 8.48 20.79
C ASN A 147 7.92 9.78 21.09
N LEU A 148 6.63 9.68 21.39
CA LEU A 148 5.72 10.82 21.56
C LEU A 148 5.81 11.37 22.99
N ALA A 149 5.78 12.70 23.14
CA ALA A 149 5.79 13.41 24.44
C ALA A 149 6.98 13.02 25.36
N GLY A 150 8.10 12.59 24.78
CA GLY A 150 9.28 12.09 25.52
C GLY A 150 9.10 10.68 26.12
N THR A 151 7.99 10.01 25.84
CA THR A 151 7.67 8.66 26.32
C THR A 151 8.09 7.57 25.33
N PRO A 152 8.24 6.29 25.75
CA PRO A 152 8.36 5.15 24.84
C PRO A 152 7.12 4.87 23.97
N THR A 153 5.98 5.53 24.23
CA THR A 153 4.78 5.37 23.41
C THR A 153 4.98 5.97 22.02
N THR A 154 4.81 5.15 20.98
CA THR A 154 4.87 5.56 19.57
C THR A 154 3.51 5.40 18.89
N TYR A 155 3.28 6.12 17.79
CA TYR A 155 2.06 5.95 16.97
C TYR A 155 1.92 4.49 16.48
N ARG A 156 3.04 3.82 16.13
CA ARG A 156 3.03 2.40 15.81
C ARG A 156 2.49 1.55 16.96
N LEU A 157 3.01 1.70 18.18
CA LEU A 157 2.60 0.85 19.30
C LEU A 157 1.10 0.99 19.60
N VAL A 158 0.54 2.18 19.45
CA VAL A 158 -0.90 2.41 19.58
C VAL A 158 -1.70 1.72 18.47
N THR A 159 -1.32 1.88 17.21
CA THR A 159 -2.02 1.24 16.08
C THR A 159 -1.90 -0.30 16.12
N VAL A 160 -0.80 -0.85 16.63
CA VAL A 160 -0.65 -2.28 16.95
C VAL A 160 -1.60 -2.70 18.08
N ALA A 161 -1.63 -1.95 19.19
CA ALA A 161 -2.50 -2.25 20.34
C ALA A 161 -4.01 -2.13 20.03
N ARG A 162 -4.38 -1.41 18.97
CA ARG A 162 -5.76 -1.36 18.42
C ARG A 162 -6.07 -2.48 17.42
N GLY A 163 -5.07 -3.25 16.98
CA GLY A 163 -5.20 -4.24 15.91
C GLY A 163 -5.26 -3.65 14.49
N GLU A 164 -4.93 -2.36 14.32
CA GLU A 164 -4.88 -1.66 13.04
C GLU A 164 -3.59 -1.98 12.25
N MET A 165 -2.52 -2.36 12.96
CA MET A 165 -1.27 -2.90 12.38
C MET A 165 -0.92 -4.27 12.98
N THR A 166 -0.32 -5.14 12.18
CA THR A 166 0.26 -6.41 12.67
C THR A 166 1.41 -6.15 13.63
N ALA A 167 1.37 -6.77 14.81
CA ALA A 167 2.46 -6.80 15.78
C ALA A 167 3.67 -7.58 15.23
N ARG A 168 4.88 -7.15 15.60
CA ARG A 168 6.12 -7.95 15.54
C ARG A 168 6.22 -8.87 16.76
N GLU A 169 7.23 -9.73 16.80
CA GLU A 169 7.47 -10.62 17.96
C GLU A 169 7.80 -9.85 19.25
N ASP A 170 8.50 -8.73 19.11
CA ASP A 170 8.84 -7.77 20.18
C ASP A 170 7.68 -6.83 20.58
N GLU A 171 6.54 -6.90 19.88
CA GLU A 171 5.37 -6.04 20.07
C GLU A 171 4.12 -6.84 20.51
N GLN A 172 4.31 -8.02 21.11
CA GLN A 172 3.22 -8.79 21.72
C GLN A 172 2.79 -8.19 23.07
N ASP A 173 1.54 -8.43 23.47
CA ASP A 173 0.94 -7.99 24.75
C ASP A 173 0.97 -6.47 25.05
N VAL A 174 1.02 -5.61 24.02
CA VAL A 174 1.01 -4.15 24.17
C VAL A 174 -0.35 -3.64 24.68
N ASP A 175 -0.41 -3.22 25.96
CA ASP A 175 -1.60 -2.62 26.58
C ASP A 175 -1.82 -1.17 26.12
N LEU A 176 -2.83 -0.96 25.26
CA LEU A 176 -3.32 0.37 24.88
C LEU A 176 -3.65 1.25 26.09
N GLY A 177 -4.17 0.66 27.17
CA GLY A 177 -4.47 1.33 28.42
C GLY A 177 -3.23 1.79 29.19
N ALA A 178 -2.06 1.18 28.98
CA ALA A 178 -0.78 1.65 29.51
C ALA A 178 -0.25 2.82 28.69
N LEU A 179 -0.19 2.69 27.37
CA LEU A 179 0.27 3.73 26.45
C LEU A 179 -0.50 5.06 26.66
N MET A 180 -1.83 4.98 26.73
CA MET A 180 -2.67 6.19 26.92
C MET A 180 -2.53 6.80 28.31
N ARG A 181 -2.25 6.00 29.34
CA ARG A 181 -1.92 6.52 30.67
C ARG A 181 -0.57 7.24 30.68
N GLU A 182 0.43 6.68 29.99
CA GLU A 182 1.78 7.26 29.92
C GLU A 182 1.76 8.67 29.30
N LEU A 183 1.13 8.83 28.13
CA LEU A 183 0.90 10.14 27.51
C LEU A 183 0.08 11.08 28.42
N SER A 184 -0.96 10.58 29.09
CA SER A 184 -1.77 11.40 30.01
C SER A 184 -1.01 11.88 31.27
N PHE A 185 0.09 11.22 31.64
CA PHE A 185 0.99 11.69 32.68
C PHE A 185 2.01 12.70 32.15
N ALA A 186 2.56 12.47 30.95
CA ALA A 186 3.39 13.42 30.19
C ALA A 186 2.54 14.51 29.51
N LYS A 187 1.60 15.10 30.24
CA LYS A 187 0.56 15.98 29.70
C LYS A 187 1.12 17.29 29.15
N ASP A 188 2.16 17.84 29.77
CA ASP A 188 2.68 19.16 29.42
C ASP A 188 3.60 19.02 28.18
N GLU A 189 4.39 17.93 28.12
CA GLU A 189 5.15 17.48 26.97
C GLU A 189 4.23 17.11 25.78
N THR A 190 3.07 16.50 26.06
CA THR A 190 2.04 16.20 25.04
C THR A 190 1.45 17.48 24.45
N GLU A 191 1.20 18.51 25.26
CA GLU A 191 0.74 19.82 24.79
C GLU A 191 1.79 20.54 23.95
N GLU A 192 3.06 20.51 24.36
CA GLU A 192 4.17 21.04 23.56
C GLU A 192 4.26 20.32 22.20
N GLU A 193 4.26 18.98 22.16
CA GLU A 193 4.35 18.22 20.91
C GLU A 193 3.14 18.45 19.99
N ARG A 194 1.92 18.57 20.55
CA ARG A 194 0.72 18.99 19.78
C ARG A 194 0.92 20.34 19.09
N LEU A 195 1.61 21.30 19.71
CA LEU A 195 1.91 22.60 19.09
C LEU A 195 2.96 22.49 17.98
N VAL A 196 3.97 21.61 18.14
CA VAL A 196 4.97 21.31 17.10
C VAL A 196 4.31 20.67 15.88
N LEU A 197 3.47 19.65 16.07
CA LEU A 197 2.75 18.96 15.00
C LEU A 197 1.74 19.88 14.28
N LYS A 198 1.09 20.80 15.01
CA LYS A 198 0.22 21.84 14.41
C LYS A 198 1.01 22.82 13.54
N ARG A 199 2.23 23.23 13.94
CA ARG A 199 3.14 24.02 13.08
C ARG A 199 3.54 23.24 11.83
N PHE A 200 3.89 21.95 11.96
CA PHE A 200 4.27 21.10 10.82
C PHE A 200 3.17 21.08 9.74
N ARG A 201 1.93 20.75 10.11
CA ARG A 201 0.80 20.74 9.15
C ARG A 201 0.55 22.11 8.53
N ASN A 202 0.59 23.17 9.34
CA ASN A 202 0.45 24.55 8.84
C ASN A 202 1.51 24.90 7.78
N ALA A 203 2.77 24.51 8.01
CA ALA A 203 3.86 24.73 7.06
C ALA A 203 3.64 23.96 5.74
N LEU A 204 3.23 22.69 5.79
CA LEU A 204 2.89 21.90 4.59
C LEU A 204 1.73 22.52 3.78
N HIS A 205 0.72 23.05 4.47
CA HIS A 205 -0.41 23.72 3.82
C HIS A 205 0.05 25.05 3.18
N ARG A 206 0.83 25.87 3.89
CA ARG A 206 1.44 27.10 3.35
C ARG A 206 2.30 26.83 2.11
N ILE A 207 3.14 25.79 2.12
CA ILE A 207 3.92 25.35 0.95
C ILE A 207 2.98 25.03 -0.22
N SER A 208 1.95 24.22 0.05
CA SER A 208 0.95 23.85 -0.96
C SER A 208 0.23 25.06 -1.54
N ASP A 209 0.03 26.13 -0.77
CA ASP A 209 -0.65 27.35 -1.20
C ASP A 209 0.24 28.34 -1.96
N THR A 210 1.56 28.33 -1.75
CA THR A 210 2.49 29.06 -2.64
C THR A 210 2.49 28.50 -4.07
N VAL A 211 2.19 27.21 -4.25
CA VAL A 211 2.05 26.57 -5.56
C VAL A 211 0.66 26.87 -6.14
N THR A 212 0.54 28.06 -6.72
CA THR A 212 -0.70 28.61 -7.31
C THR A 212 -0.99 28.13 -8.74
N SER A 213 -0.02 27.52 -9.41
CA SER A 213 -0.17 26.97 -10.76
C SER A 213 0.75 25.74 -10.95
N GLY A 214 0.37 24.86 -11.88
CA GLY A 214 1.04 23.56 -12.08
C GLY A 214 0.61 22.48 -11.07
N PRO A 215 1.29 21.33 -11.05
CA PRO A 215 1.05 20.26 -10.07
C PRO A 215 1.40 20.71 -8.64
N LYS A 216 0.57 20.36 -7.65
CA LYS A 216 0.88 20.59 -6.22
C LYS A 216 1.71 19.46 -5.61
N PRO A 217 2.56 19.74 -4.59
CA PRO A 217 3.28 18.71 -3.83
C PRO A 217 2.36 17.67 -3.18
N GLN A 218 2.80 16.41 -3.11
CA GLN A 218 1.97 15.27 -2.73
C GLN A 218 2.04 14.95 -1.23
N PHE A 219 1.67 15.90 -0.36
CA PHE A 219 1.74 15.73 1.10
C PHE A 219 0.64 14.86 1.73
N GLY A 220 -0.34 14.36 0.96
CA GLY A 220 -1.53 13.68 1.50
C GLY A 220 -1.23 12.61 2.57
N PRO A 221 -0.38 11.60 2.31
CA PRO A 221 -0.04 10.58 3.30
C PRO A 221 0.63 11.12 4.58
N LEU A 222 1.43 12.19 4.46
CA LEU A 222 2.08 12.85 5.59
C LEU A 222 1.06 13.65 6.41
N ASP A 223 0.19 14.43 5.76
CA ASP A 223 -0.84 15.23 6.45
C ASP A 223 -1.85 14.33 7.17
N SER A 224 -2.22 13.19 6.59
CA SER A 224 -3.01 12.16 7.28
C SER A 224 -2.30 11.65 8.54
N LEU A 225 -1.04 11.19 8.43
CA LEU A 225 -0.28 10.70 9.58
C LEU A 225 -0.13 11.75 10.69
N LEU A 226 0.16 13.01 10.33
CA LEU A 226 0.22 14.12 11.29
C LEU A 226 -1.16 14.43 11.90
N SER A 227 -2.26 14.20 11.17
CA SER A 227 -3.62 14.31 11.69
C SER A 227 -3.95 13.20 12.69
N ASP A 228 -3.53 11.97 12.41
CA ASP A 228 -3.82 10.81 13.25
C ASP A 228 -3.00 10.85 14.56
N ILE A 229 -1.74 11.31 14.49
CA ILE A 229 -0.91 11.57 15.69
C ILE A 229 -1.52 12.71 16.51
N LEU A 230 -1.98 13.80 15.88
CA LEU A 230 -2.67 14.87 16.61
C LEU A 230 -3.95 14.38 17.31
N ALA A 231 -4.78 13.59 16.63
CA ALA A 231 -5.99 13.01 17.21
C ALA A 231 -5.67 12.00 18.34
N LEU A 232 -4.53 11.32 18.27
CA LEU A 232 -4.02 10.46 19.33
C LEU A 232 -3.65 11.26 20.59
N LEU A 233 -2.88 12.34 20.42
CA LEU A 233 -2.49 13.21 21.54
C LEU A 233 -3.69 13.97 22.13
N ASP A 234 -4.64 14.38 21.29
CA ASP A 234 -5.94 14.94 21.74
C ASP A 234 -6.70 13.95 22.64
N ALA A 235 -6.68 12.65 22.33
CA ALA A 235 -7.36 11.62 23.12
C ALA A 235 -6.65 11.30 24.45
N ALA A 236 -5.35 11.58 24.56
CA ALA A 236 -4.57 11.36 25.78
C ALA A 236 -4.77 12.45 26.85
N VAL A 237 -5.19 13.66 26.46
CA VAL A 237 -5.40 14.81 27.38
C VAL A 237 -6.85 15.34 27.30
N PRO A 238 -7.86 14.54 27.69
CA PRO A 238 -9.28 14.88 27.50
C PRO A 238 -9.82 16.01 28.38
N ASP A 239 -9.03 16.54 29.34
CA ASP A 239 -9.47 17.54 30.31
C ASP A 239 -9.49 18.99 29.75
N GLN A 240 -9.08 19.19 28.48
CA GLN A 240 -9.23 20.47 27.77
C GLN A 240 -10.66 20.69 27.25
N ALA A 241 -11.63 20.71 28.17
CA ALA A 241 -12.93 21.30 27.88
C ALA A 241 -12.74 22.80 27.54
N PRO A 242 -13.20 23.30 26.38
CA PRO A 242 -12.97 24.69 26.00
C PRO A 242 -13.69 25.62 26.98
N VAL A 243 -12.92 26.51 27.62
CA VAL A 243 -13.47 27.59 28.46
C VAL A 243 -14.37 28.44 27.60
N ALA A 244 -15.68 28.35 27.84
CA ALA A 244 -16.69 28.97 26.99
C ALA A 244 -16.48 30.49 26.90
N ALA A 245 -16.22 30.99 25.69
CA ALA A 245 -16.16 32.41 25.44
C ALA A 245 -17.51 33.08 25.81
N PRO A 246 -17.52 34.24 26.48
CA PRO A 246 -18.75 34.92 26.83
C PRO A 246 -19.51 35.34 25.56
N PRO A 247 -20.86 35.37 25.58
CA PRO A 247 -21.67 35.61 24.39
C PRO A 247 -21.42 37.01 23.81
N ALA A 248 -21.05 37.06 22.53
CA ALA A 248 -20.96 38.30 21.78
C ALA A 248 -22.35 38.89 21.52
N SER A 249 -22.48 40.22 21.62
CA SER A 249 -23.75 40.93 21.45
C SER A 249 -24.29 40.84 20.02
N GLU A 250 -25.62 40.81 19.89
CA GLU A 250 -26.30 40.87 18.60
C GLU A 250 -26.27 42.26 17.94
N ALA A 251 -26.50 42.23 16.62
CA ALA A 251 -27.07 43.27 15.76
C ALA A 251 -26.19 44.48 15.33
N PRO A 252 -26.53 45.14 14.20
CA PRO A 252 -27.52 44.79 13.16
C PRO A 252 -26.92 44.53 11.77
N ALA A 253 -27.64 43.79 10.93
CA ALA A 253 -27.32 43.65 9.51
C ALA A 253 -27.83 44.85 8.67
N THR A 254 -27.15 45.14 7.56
CA THR A 254 -27.67 45.96 6.45
C THR A 254 -27.47 45.25 5.12
N SER A 255 -28.39 45.48 4.18
CA SER A 255 -28.49 44.74 2.91
C SER A 255 -28.17 45.63 1.71
N ALA A 256 -27.43 45.08 0.74
CA ALA A 256 -27.45 45.56 -0.64
C ALA A 256 -27.09 44.43 -1.62
N ALA A 257 -28.00 44.15 -2.55
CA ALA A 257 -27.73 43.50 -3.82
C ALA A 257 -28.17 44.49 -4.94
N ALA A 258 -27.90 44.33 -6.24
CA ALA A 258 -27.29 43.20 -6.94
C ALA A 258 -26.26 43.67 -8.02
N PRO A 259 -26.42 43.46 -9.34
CA PRO A 259 -25.39 42.71 -10.08
C PRO A 259 -24.83 43.45 -11.30
N LEU A 260 -23.86 42.84 -11.99
CA LEU A 260 -23.68 43.00 -13.44
C LEU A 260 -22.99 41.76 -14.02
N ALA A 261 -23.38 41.36 -15.23
CA ALA A 261 -22.87 40.17 -15.91
C ALA A 261 -22.01 40.55 -17.13
N GLY A 262 -20.98 39.75 -17.40
CA GLY A 262 -20.17 39.83 -18.62
C GLY A 262 -19.69 38.44 -18.99
N ALA A 263 -20.22 37.86 -20.06
CA ALA A 263 -19.93 36.49 -20.49
C ALA A 263 -18.97 36.47 -21.68
N THR A 264 -17.99 35.57 -21.65
CA THR A 264 -17.12 35.23 -22.78
C THR A 264 -17.02 33.71 -22.96
N ALA A 265 -16.76 33.31 -24.21
CA ALA A 265 -16.93 31.96 -24.74
C ALA A 265 -16.40 30.79 -23.87
N ALA A 266 -17.20 29.72 -23.80
CA ALA A 266 -16.79 28.45 -23.21
C ALA A 266 -15.87 27.66 -24.14
N ALA A 267 -14.72 27.22 -23.62
CA ALA A 267 -14.08 25.99 -24.05
C ALA A 267 -14.90 24.78 -23.52
N PRO A 268 -14.82 23.58 -24.12
CA PRO A 268 -15.54 22.42 -23.61
C PRO A 268 -15.05 22.08 -22.19
N ALA A 269 -15.96 22.18 -21.21
CA ALA A 269 -15.66 21.77 -19.84
C ALA A 269 -15.42 20.25 -19.83
N MET A 270 -14.19 19.85 -19.50
CA MET A 270 -13.90 18.45 -19.20
C MET A 270 -14.72 18.05 -17.99
N VAL A 271 -15.64 17.09 -18.16
CA VAL A 271 -16.52 16.64 -17.08
C VAL A 271 -15.63 16.04 -15.99
N PRO A 272 -15.70 16.52 -14.73
CA PRO A 272 -14.91 15.93 -13.65
C PRO A 272 -15.34 14.47 -13.49
N ALA A 273 -14.36 13.56 -13.46
CA ALA A 273 -14.61 12.13 -13.30
C ALA A 273 -15.43 11.88 -12.02
N PRO A 274 -16.38 10.92 -12.04
CA PRO A 274 -17.17 10.62 -10.86
C PRO A 274 -16.27 10.14 -9.70
N PRO A 275 -16.68 10.38 -8.44
CA PRO A 275 -15.91 9.90 -7.29
C PRO A 275 -15.70 8.39 -7.38
N GLN A 276 -14.52 7.94 -6.96
CA GLN A 276 -14.07 6.55 -7.14
C GLN A 276 -14.99 5.60 -6.38
N THR A 277 -15.93 4.99 -7.09
CA THR A 277 -16.89 4.06 -6.52
C THR A 277 -16.23 2.72 -6.20
N GLU A 278 -16.63 2.16 -5.06
CA GLU A 278 -16.48 0.76 -4.71
C GLU A 278 -16.81 -0.15 -5.91
N ILE A 279 -15.90 -1.10 -6.20
CA ILE A 279 -16.04 -2.08 -7.28
C ILE A 279 -16.93 -3.22 -6.79
N LYS A 280 -17.94 -3.58 -7.59
CA LYS A 280 -19.02 -4.49 -7.18
C LYS A 280 -18.97 -5.86 -7.84
N SER A 281 -18.16 -6.03 -8.89
CA SER A 281 -17.99 -7.31 -9.58
C SER A 281 -16.62 -7.46 -10.24
N GLN A 282 -16.23 -8.71 -10.48
CA GLN A 282 -15.03 -9.05 -11.25
C GLN A 282 -15.11 -8.51 -12.70
N GLN A 283 -16.32 -8.36 -13.26
CA GLN A 283 -16.55 -7.75 -14.58
C GLN A 283 -16.29 -6.23 -14.58
N GLU A 284 -16.69 -5.52 -13.52
CA GLU A 284 -16.34 -4.10 -13.34
C GLU A 284 -14.82 -3.93 -13.13
N ALA A 285 -14.20 -4.82 -12.35
CA ALA A 285 -12.73 -4.86 -12.21
C ALA A 285 -12.03 -5.08 -13.56
N ALA A 286 -12.56 -5.98 -14.41
CA ALA A 286 -12.07 -6.23 -15.76
C ALA A 286 -12.16 -4.98 -16.66
N ALA A 287 -13.32 -4.30 -16.64
CA ALA A 287 -13.55 -3.08 -17.42
C ALA A 287 -12.61 -1.94 -16.98
N ARG A 288 -12.42 -1.75 -15.67
CA ARG A 288 -11.50 -0.74 -15.12
C ARG A 288 -10.04 -1.06 -15.43
N LEU A 289 -9.60 -2.33 -15.30
CA LEU A 289 -8.26 -2.76 -15.76
C LEU A 289 -8.08 -2.48 -17.25
N ARG A 290 -9.11 -2.72 -18.08
CA ARG A 290 -9.05 -2.44 -19.52
C ARG A 290 -9.03 -0.94 -19.84
N ALA A 291 -9.66 -0.09 -19.05
CA ALA A 291 -9.53 1.36 -19.20
C ALA A 291 -8.10 1.84 -18.84
N VAL A 292 -7.50 1.28 -17.78
CA VAL A 292 -6.10 1.53 -17.42
C VAL A 292 -5.13 1.03 -18.50
N GLU A 293 -5.39 -0.13 -19.13
CA GLU A 293 -4.63 -0.57 -20.31
C GLU A 293 -4.73 0.44 -21.47
N GLN A 294 -5.92 0.99 -21.75
CA GLN A 294 -6.10 2.00 -22.80
C GLN A 294 -5.29 3.27 -22.52
N TYR A 295 -5.28 3.74 -21.27
CA TYR A 295 -4.46 4.87 -20.83
C TYR A 295 -2.98 4.64 -21.14
N PHE A 296 -2.37 3.58 -20.58
CA PHE A 296 -0.94 3.33 -20.81
C PHE A 296 -0.63 3.10 -22.30
N ARG A 297 -1.48 2.39 -23.05
CA ARG A 297 -1.29 2.17 -24.51
C ARG A 297 -1.30 3.47 -25.32
N HIS A 298 -1.98 4.52 -24.87
CA HIS A 298 -2.11 5.79 -25.60
C HIS A 298 -1.10 6.85 -25.13
N PHE A 299 -0.90 6.98 -23.82
CA PHE A 299 -0.11 8.07 -23.22
C PHE A 299 1.30 7.64 -22.75
N GLU A 300 1.49 6.38 -22.34
CA GLU A 300 2.76 5.86 -21.81
C GLU A 300 3.11 4.46 -22.36
N PRO A 301 3.21 4.25 -23.69
CA PRO A 301 3.30 2.91 -24.29
C PRO A 301 4.56 2.11 -23.88
N SER A 302 5.59 2.78 -23.38
CA SER A 302 6.82 2.16 -22.86
C SER A 302 6.74 1.80 -21.36
N SER A 303 5.64 2.10 -20.68
CA SER A 303 5.50 1.90 -19.22
C SER A 303 5.46 0.41 -18.86
N ALA A 304 6.40 -0.03 -18.02
CA ALA A 304 6.42 -1.41 -17.52
C ALA A 304 5.15 -1.77 -16.71
N ALA A 305 4.42 -0.77 -16.20
CA ALA A 305 3.12 -0.98 -15.57
C ALA A 305 2.10 -1.63 -16.53
N LEU A 306 2.10 -1.29 -17.83
CA LEU A 306 1.19 -1.84 -18.83
C LEU A 306 1.29 -3.37 -18.92
N LEU A 307 2.50 -3.93 -18.81
CA LEU A 307 2.73 -5.37 -18.84
C LEU A 307 2.08 -6.07 -17.64
N LEU A 308 2.24 -5.51 -16.44
CA LEU A 308 1.70 -6.07 -15.20
C LEU A 308 0.18 -5.88 -15.08
N VAL A 309 -0.37 -4.77 -15.59
CA VAL A 309 -1.84 -4.58 -15.72
C VAL A 309 -2.42 -5.58 -16.72
N THR A 310 -1.76 -5.77 -17.88
CA THR A 310 -2.18 -6.76 -18.89
C THR A 310 -2.18 -8.18 -18.31
N GLN A 311 -1.10 -8.57 -17.61
CA GLN A 311 -1.01 -9.87 -16.96
C GLN A 311 -2.08 -10.04 -15.86
N SER A 312 -2.36 -8.98 -15.09
CA SER A 312 -3.42 -9.00 -14.07
C SER A 312 -4.80 -9.23 -14.69
N ARG A 313 -5.13 -8.56 -15.80
CA ARG A 313 -6.38 -8.81 -16.54
C ARG A 313 -6.44 -10.24 -17.10
N MET A 314 -5.31 -10.79 -17.54
CA MET A 314 -5.20 -12.17 -18.02
C MET A 314 -5.31 -13.26 -16.93
N LEU A 315 -5.43 -12.87 -15.66
CA LEU A 315 -5.62 -13.77 -14.51
C LEU A 315 -7.04 -13.71 -13.92
N LEU A 316 -7.89 -12.81 -14.40
CA LEU A 316 -9.29 -12.73 -14.00
C LEU A 316 -10.03 -14.04 -14.32
N GLY A 317 -10.81 -14.54 -13.37
CA GLY A 317 -11.57 -15.78 -13.52
C GLY A 317 -10.75 -17.08 -13.58
N LYS A 318 -9.41 -17.01 -13.56
CA LYS A 318 -8.55 -18.20 -13.57
C LYS A 318 -8.40 -18.81 -12.20
N SER A 319 -8.25 -20.13 -12.15
CA SER A 319 -7.98 -20.84 -10.92
C SER A 319 -6.52 -20.66 -10.46
N LEU A 320 -6.23 -21.00 -9.21
CA LEU A 320 -4.88 -20.86 -8.64
C LEU A 320 -3.81 -21.66 -9.41
N ILE A 321 -4.15 -22.83 -9.96
CA ILE A 321 -3.17 -23.65 -10.71
C ILE A 321 -2.90 -23.05 -12.10
N GLU A 322 -3.93 -22.56 -12.78
CA GLU A 322 -3.77 -21.83 -14.04
C GLU A 322 -2.98 -20.54 -13.84
N ALA A 323 -3.20 -19.83 -12.72
CA ALA A 323 -2.45 -18.64 -12.36
C ALA A 323 -0.95 -18.95 -12.13
N PHE A 324 -0.62 -20.07 -11.47
CA PHE A 324 0.76 -20.53 -11.35
C PHE A 324 1.40 -20.89 -12.70
N GLU A 325 0.68 -21.61 -13.57
CA GLU A 325 1.18 -21.95 -14.93
C GLU A 325 1.38 -20.70 -15.82
N VAL A 326 0.57 -19.66 -15.63
CA VAL A 326 0.63 -18.38 -16.37
C VAL A 326 1.70 -17.43 -15.83
N LEU A 327 2.01 -17.46 -14.52
CA LEU A 327 3.01 -16.58 -13.88
C LEU A 327 4.40 -17.21 -13.73
N MET A 328 4.47 -18.52 -13.54
CA MET A 328 5.71 -19.23 -13.18
C MET A 328 5.83 -20.57 -13.93
N PRO A 329 5.74 -20.60 -15.28
CA PRO A 329 5.60 -21.84 -16.06
C PRO A 329 6.66 -22.91 -15.75
N ASP A 330 7.93 -22.52 -15.58
CA ASP A 330 9.04 -23.44 -15.27
C ASP A 330 8.98 -24.03 -13.85
N THR A 331 8.32 -23.33 -12.93
CA THR A 331 8.14 -23.75 -11.53
C THR A 331 6.83 -24.50 -11.33
N ALA A 332 5.77 -24.14 -12.06
CA ALA A 332 4.44 -24.73 -11.96
C ALA A 332 4.48 -26.26 -12.11
N ALA A 333 5.19 -26.78 -13.12
CA ALA A 333 5.38 -28.21 -13.34
C ALA A 333 6.02 -28.97 -12.14
N ARG A 334 6.65 -28.26 -11.20
CA ARG A 334 7.27 -28.79 -9.99
C ARG A 334 6.45 -28.55 -8.72
N ALA A 335 5.33 -27.84 -8.80
CA ALA A 335 4.47 -27.52 -7.67
C ALA A 335 3.88 -28.78 -7.02
N ALA A 336 3.92 -28.83 -5.70
CA ALA A 336 3.26 -29.85 -4.90
C ALA A 336 2.86 -29.30 -3.53
N ILE A 337 1.70 -29.71 -3.02
CA ILE A 337 1.28 -29.46 -1.64
C ILE A 337 1.63 -30.70 -0.82
N ASN A 338 2.51 -30.55 0.18
CA ASN A 338 2.84 -31.59 1.16
C ASN A 338 1.99 -31.38 2.43
N PHE A 339 1.51 -32.46 3.05
CA PHE A 339 0.61 -32.36 4.22
C PHE A 339 1.29 -32.65 5.56
N ALA A 340 2.38 -33.42 5.55
CA ALA A 340 3.27 -33.64 6.66
C ALA A 340 4.64 -34.07 6.12
N GLU A 341 5.73 -33.52 6.66
CA GLU A 341 7.05 -33.50 6.02
C GLU A 341 7.62 -34.91 5.77
N ASP A 342 7.49 -35.82 6.75
CA ASP A 342 7.96 -37.21 6.65
C ASP A 342 6.96 -38.18 6.00
N SER A 343 5.73 -37.76 5.71
CA SER A 343 4.64 -38.68 5.32
C SER A 343 4.73 -39.20 3.88
N GLY A 344 5.46 -38.50 3.01
CA GLY A 344 5.44 -38.72 1.56
C GLY A 344 4.11 -38.39 0.87
N PHE A 345 3.06 -38.01 1.61
CA PHE A 345 1.74 -37.68 1.07
C PHE A 345 1.71 -36.25 0.54
N ARG A 346 1.49 -36.12 -0.77
CA ARG A 346 1.55 -34.85 -1.50
C ARG A 346 0.60 -34.84 -2.70
N LEU A 347 -0.05 -33.71 -2.92
CA LEU A 347 -0.75 -33.42 -4.18
C LEU A 347 0.24 -32.80 -5.16
N SER A 348 0.61 -33.55 -6.21
CA SER A 348 1.45 -33.05 -7.30
C SER A 348 0.65 -32.19 -8.28
N HIS A 349 1.34 -31.33 -9.05
CA HIS A 349 0.78 -30.46 -10.10
C HIS A 349 -0.35 -31.10 -10.92
N GLY A 350 -0.16 -32.33 -11.44
CA GLY A 350 -1.19 -33.02 -12.24
C GLY A 350 -2.47 -33.36 -11.47
N HIS A 351 -2.38 -33.64 -10.17
CA HIS A 351 -3.55 -33.82 -9.31
C HIS A 351 -4.18 -32.47 -8.94
N LEU A 352 -3.38 -31.42 -8.68
CA LEU A 352 -3.88 -30.07 -8.42
C LEU A 352 -4.67 -29.52 -9.62
N ARG A 353 -4.17 -29.77 -10.84
CA ARG A 353 -4.88 -29.48 -12.09
C ARG A 353 -6.19 -30.26 -12.21
N ALA A 354 -6.17 -31.59 -12.06
CA ALA A 354 -7.39 -32.39 -12.12
C ALA A 354 -8.45 -32.01 -11.05
N LEU A 355 -8.02 -31.60 -9.85
CA LEU A 355 -8.91 -31.08 -8.80
C LEU A 355 -9.46 -29.70 -9.15
N SER A 356 -8.66 -28.81 -9.74
CA SER A 356 -9.13 -27.53 -10.29
C SER A 356 -10.16 -27.73 -11.39
N ASP A 357 -9.86 -28.59 -12.37
CA ASP A 357 -10.74 -28.86 -13.51
C ASP A 357 -12.10 -29.41 -13.03
N GLN A 358 -12.11 -30.26 -11.98
CA GLN A 358 -13.34 -30.72 -11.33
C GLN A 358 -14.06 -29.60 -10.55
N ALA A 359 -13.34 -28.81 -9.74
CA ALA A 359 -13.93 -27.75 -8.93
C ALA A 359 -14.50 -26.58 -9.76
N MET A 360 -13.92 -26.30 -10.92
CA MET A 360 -14.40 -25.29 -11.87
C MET A 360 -15.44 -25.85 -12.85
N SER A 361 -15.64 -27.17 -12.91
CA SER A 361 -16.68 -27.77 -13.75
C SER A 361 -18.07 -27.42 -13.20
N VAL A 362 -18.89 -26.75 -14.02
CA VAL A 362 -20.27 -26.44 -13.65
C VAL A 362 -21.05 -27.74 -13.55
N THR A 363 -21.29 -28.18 -12.31
CA THR A 363 -22.22 -29.27 -12.03
C THR A 363 -23.62 -28.78 -12.31
N THR A 364 -24.12 -29.04 -13.53
CA THR A 364 -25.55 -28.93 -13.84
C THR A 364 -26.31 -29.76 -12.81
N PRO A 365 -27.20 -29.17 -11.98
CA PRO A 365 -27.98 -29.95 -11.03
C PRO A 365 -28.80 -30.99 -11.81
N PRO A 366 -28.95 -32.23 -11.27
CA PRO A 366 -29.76 -33.24 -11.94
C PRO A 366 -31.19 -32.69 -12.14
N PRO A 367 -31.82 -32.96 -13.30
CA PRO A 367 -33.11 -32.37 -13.63
C PRO A 367 -34.13 -32.70 -12.54
N VAL A 368 -34.71 -31.66 -11.95
CA VAL A 368 -35.72 -31.79 -10.90
C VAL A 368 -36.90 -32.56 -11.48
N MET A 369 -37.06 -33.80 -11.03
CA MET A 369 -38.30 -34.56 -11.22
C MET A 369 -39.44 -33.74 -10.61
N PRO A 370 -40.55 -33.48 -11.32
CA PRO A 370 -41.67 -32.76 -10.75
C PRO A 370 -42.26 -33.55 -9.58
N GLU A 371 -42.25 -32.96 -8.40
CA GLU A 371 -42.90 -33.55 -7.22
C GLU A 371 -44.43 -33.58 -7.42
N PRO A 372 -45.13 -34.61 -6.92
CA PRO A 372 -46.58 -34.73 -7.07
C PRO A 372 -47.32 -33.68 -6.24
N GLU A 373 -48.50 -33.26 -6.72
CA GLU A 373 -49.33 -32.25 -6.04
C GLU A 373 -49.69 -32.66 -4.60
N THR A 374 -49.59 -31.70 -3.68
CA THR A 374 -49.81 -31.90 -2.25
C THR A 374 -51.29 -32.16 -1.91
N ALA A 375 -51.56 -33.30 -1.29
CA ALA A 375 -52.82 -33.56 -0.58
C ALA A 375 -52.87 -32.77 0.75
N PRO A 376 -54.07 -32.39 1.25
CA PRO A 376 -54.21 -31.57 2.46
C PRO A 376 -53.87 -32.31 3.77
N GLU A 377 -53.51 -31.54 4.79
CA GLU A 377 -53.01 -32.02 6.09
C GLU A 377 -54.06 -32.75 6.96
N PRO A 378 -53.64 -33.73 7.79
CA PRO A 378 -54.47 -34.34 8.84
C PRO A 378 -54.42 -33.56 10.17
N GLU A 379 -55.47 -33.75 10.99
CA GLU A 379 -55.62 -33.11 12.31
C GLU A 379 -54.64 -33.62 13.40
N PRO A 380 -54.36 -32.84 14.46
CA PRO A 380 -53.26 -33.08 15.39
C PRO A 380 -53.51 -34.20 16.43
N THR A 381 -52.45 -34.98 16.70
CA THR A 381 -52.37 -35.99 17.77
C THR A 381 -51.70 -35.46 19.05
N PRO A 382 -52.02 -36.01 20.24
CA PRO A 382 -51.56 -35.49 21.54
C PRO A 382 -50.18 -36.02 22.01
N GLU A 383 -49.75 -35.50 23.17
CA GLU A 383 -48.42 -35.64 23.82
C GLU A 383 -47.99 -37.09 24.21
N PRO A 384 -46.67 -37.31 24.44
CA PRO A 384 -46.06 -38.66 24.39
C PRO A 384 -46.03 -39.44 25.72
N GLU A 385 -46.05 -40.78 25.61
CA GLU A 385 -45.73 -41.71 26.72
C GLU A 385 -44.24 -42.14 26.76
N ALA A 386 -43.82 -42.63 27.93
CA ALA A 386 -42.42 -42.92 28.28
C ALA A 386 -41.85 -44.24 27.69
N PRO A 387 -40.51 -44.36 27.52
CA PRO A 387 -39.90 -45.43 26.71
C PRO A 387 -39.86 -46.79 27.40
N ARG A 388 -40.07 -47.86 26.60
CA ARG A 388 -39.81 -49.25 27.00
C ARG A 388 -38.36 -49.63 26.75
N LYS A 389 -37.78 -50.44 27.64
CA LYS A 389 -36.45 -51.03 27.52
C LYS A 389 -36.56 -52.43 26.93
N LEU A 390 -35.67 -52.77 25.99
CA LEU A 390 -35.44 -54.16 25.53
C LEU A 390 -34.24 -54.78 26.27
N SER A 391 -34.17 -56.10 26.28
CA SER A 391 -33.26 -56.89 27.13
C SER A 391 -32.12 -57.58 26.34
N ILE A 392 -31.18 -58.14 27.09
CA ILE A 392 -29.86 -58.61 26.61
C ILE A 392 -29.92 -59.92 25.78
N ASP A 393 -31.09 -60.55 25.67
CA ASP A 393 -31.25 -61.89 25.08
C ASP A 393 -31.23 -61.93 23.53
N GLU A 394 -31.33 -60.79 22.84
CA GLU A 394 -31.18 -60.73 21.36
C GLU A 394 -29.69 -60.79 20.90
N ILE A 395 -28.74 -60.97 21.82
CA ILE A 395 -27.30 -60.77 21.56
C ILE A 395 -26.53 -62.07 21.21
N LEU A 396 -27.07 -63.29 21.43
CA LEU A 396 -26.28 -64.54 21.33
C LEU A 396 -26.99 -65.75 20.67
N GLY A 397 -26.35 -66.28 19.61
CA GLY A 397 -26.56 -67.62 19.03
C GLY A 397 -26.82 -67.60 17.50
N MET A 398 -26.28 -68.50 16.66
CA MET A 398 -25.34 -69.64 16.80
C MET A 398 -24.50 -69.74 15.48
N HIS A 399 -23.19 -70.04 15.47
CA HIS A 399 -22.57 -71.39 15.30
C HIS A 399 -23.17 -72.28 14.17
N GLU A 400 -22.42 -73.03 13.33
CA GLU A 400 -20.97 -73.29 13.12
C GLU A 400 -20.80 -73.93 11.69
N SER A 401 -19.67 -74.34 11.09
CA SER A 401 -18.21 -74.54 11.38
C SER A 401 -17.45 -74.48 10.01
N GLY A 402 -16.19 -74.89 9.75
CA GLY A 402 -15.10 -75.56 10.49
C GLY A 402 -14.06 -76.19 9.52
N GLY A 403 -12.77 -76.30 9.89
CA GLY A 403 -11.72 -76.92 9.04
C GLY A 403 -10.28 -76.69 9.51
N SER A 404 -9.31 -77.57 9.13
CA SER A 404 -7.93 -77.60 9.68
C SER A 404 -6.81 -77.36 8.65
N ALA A 405 -5.58 -77.12 9.12
CA ALA A 405 -4.49 -76.44 8.40
C ALA A 405 -3.27 -77.33 8.00
N PRO A 406 -2.38 -76.82 7.12
CA PRO A 406 -0.98 -77.23 7.04
C PRO A 406 0.04 -76.10 7.32
N LYS A 407 1.35 -76.46 7.35
CA LYS A 407 2.49 -75.62 7.77
C LYS A 407 3.04 -74.64 6.68
N PRO A 408 3.88 -73.65 7.04
CA PRO A 408 4.23 -72.52 6.18
C PRO A 408 5.33 -72.80 5.12
N ALA A 409 5.37 -71.92 4.12
CA ALA A 409 6.39 -71.81 3.06
C ALA A 409 7.29 -70.56 3.26
N PRO A 410 8.50 -70.50 2.66
CA PRO A 410 9.46 -69.41 2.88
C PRO A 410 9.07 -68.10 2.16
N PRO A 411 9.65 -66.94 2.55
CA PRO A 411 9.40 -65.66 1.88
C PRO A 411 9.99 -65.64 0.46
N SER A 412 9.16 -65.23 -0.51
CA SER A 412 9.65 -64.79 -1.83
C SER A 412 10.39 -63.45 -1.72
N PRO A 413 11.33 -63.15 -2.63
CA PRO A 413 12.17 -61.96 -2.53
C PRO A 413 11.38 -60.65 -2.69
N ALA A 414 11.90 -59.58 -2.09
CA ALA A 414 11.38 -58.23 -2.28
C ALA A 414 11.42 -57.84 -3.77
N PRO A 415 10.40 -57.14 -4.30
CA PRO A 415 10.48 -56.60 -5.65
C PRO A 415 11.61 -55.59 -5.73
N THR A 416 12.50 -55.76 -6.72
CA THR A 416 13.54 -54.78 -7.04
C THR A 416 12.90 -53.41 -7.25
N PRO A 417 13.44 -52.31 -6.70
CA PRO A 417 12.91 -50.99 -7.00
C PRO A 417 12.99 -50.75 -8.51
N ALA A 418 11.85 -50.41 -9.11
CA ALA A 418 11.81 -50.02 -10.51
C ALA A 418 12.75 -48.83 -10.71
N PRO A 419 13.51 -48.77 -11.84
CA PRO A 419 14.37 -47.62 -12.10
C PRO A 419 13.52 -46.35 -12.09
N ALA A 420 14.03 -45.30 -11.43
CA ALA A 420 13.37 -44.01 -11.40
C ALA A 420 13.04 -43.55 -12.83
N PRO A 421 11.84 -43.00 -13.09
CA PRO A 421 11.44 -42.64 -14.45
C PRO A 421 12.44 -41.61 -15.00
N THR A 422 13.23 -42.05 -16.00
CA THR A 422 14.11 -41.15 -16.75
C THR A 422 13.28 -39.99 -17.26
N ALA A 423 13.71 -38.76 -16.97
CA ALA A 423 12.97 -37.55 -17.30
C ALA A 423 12.63 -37.52 -18.79
N ALA A 424 11.38 -37.85 -19.12
CA ALA A 424 10.85 -37.65 -20.44
C ALA A 424 10.89 -36.15 -20.69
N SER A 425 11.62 -35.72 -21.73
CA SER A 425 11.62 -34.32 -22.16
C SER A 425 10.25 -34.02 -22.76
N SER A 426 9.30 -33.65 -21.90
CA SER A 426 8.11 -32.96 -22.34
C SER A 426 8.58 -31.60 -22.87
N THR A 427 8.53 -31.43 -24.18
CA THR A 427 8.55 -30.12 -24.84
C THR A 427 7.25 -29.41 -24.50
N GLY A 428 7.11 -29.02 -23.24
CA GLY A 428 5.99 -28.27 -22.69
C GLY A 428 5.97 -26.91 -23.37
N LYS A 429 5.18 -26.80 -24.43
CA LYS A 429 4.87 -25.53 -25.06
C LYS A 429 4.22 -24.66 -23.97
N SER A 430 4.93 -23.62 -23.52
CA SER A 430 4.43 -22.66 -22.54
C SER A 430 3.01 -22.24 -22.94
N PRO A 431 2.08 -22.03 -21.98
CA PRO A 431 0.72 -21.61 -22.31
C PRO A 431 0.81 -20.32 -23.12
N ALA A 432 0.53 -20.42 -24.42
CA ALA A 432 0.66 -19.30 -25.33
C ALA A 432 -0.34 -18.21 -24.91
N PHE A 433 -0.04 -16.96 -25.25
CA PHE A 433 -1.02 -15.88 -25.13
C PHE A 433 -2.29 -16.30 -25.89
N VAL A 434 -3.34 -16.62 -25.15
CA VAL A 434 -4.70 -16.82 -25.66
C VAL A 434 -5.34 -15.43 -25.64
N PRO A 435 -5.66 -14.83 -26.79
CA PRO A 435 -6.46 -13.61 -26.83
C PRO A 435 -7.84 -13.88 -26.22
N LEU A 436 -8.53 -12.84 -25.75
CA LEU A 436 -9.97 -12.95 -25.55
C LEU A 436 -10.66 -13.17 -26.90
N ASP A 437 -11.83 -13.81 -26.90
CA ASP A 437 -12.66 -13.85 -28.10
C ASP A 437 -13.04 -12.42 -28.54
N PRO A 438 -13.06 -12.11 -29.85
CA PRO A 438 -13.16 -10.71 -30.31
C PRO A 438 -14.43 -9.99 -29.87
N ASP A 439 -15.54 -10.72 -29.73
CA ASP A 439 -16.82 -10.18 -29.27
C ASP A 439 -16.78 -9.82 -27.77
N ASP A 440 -16.10 -10.61 -26.95
CA ASP A 440 -15.87 -10.32 -25.53
C ASP A 440 -14.87 -9.16 -25.35
N GLU A 441 -13.81 -9.08 -26.17
CA GLU A 441 -12.91 -7.92 -26.15
C GLU A 441 -13.64 -6.63 -26.57
N ALA A 442 -14.56 -6.71 -27.55
CA ALA A 442 -15.41 -5.59 -27.94
C ALA A 442 -16.39 -5.18 -26.83
N ALA A 443 -17.07 -6.13 -26.18
CA ALA A 443 -17.95 -5.85 -25.04
C ALA A 443 -17.19 -5.22 -23.86
N LEU A 444 -15.99 -5.74 -23.55
CA LEU A 444 -15.12 -5.22 -22.51
C LEU A 444 -14.63 -3.78 -22.82
N LEU A 445 -14.36 -3.47 -24.08
CA LEU A 445 -14.00 -2.11 -24.51
C LEU A 445 -15.17 -1.12 -24.34
N VAL A 446 -16.41 -1.54 -24.61
CA VAL A 446 -17.62 -0.72 -24.40
C VAL A 446 -17.86 -0.45 -22.91
N GLU A 447 -17.65 -1.44 -22.04
CA GLU A 447 -17.80 -1.26 -20.59
C GLU A 447 -16.66 -0.41 -20.01
N ALA A 448 -15.41 -0.61 -20.47
CA ALA A 448 -14.25 0.19 -20.08
C ALA A 448 -14.42 1.70 -20.35
N ALA A 449 -15.13 2.07 -21.42
CA ALA A 449 -15.42 3.47 -21.75
C ALA A 449 -16.26 4.21 -20.69
N ARG A 450 -16.90 3.50 -19.74
CA ARG A 450 -17.59 4.09 -18.59
C ARG A 450 -16.65 4.54 -17.47
N TYR A 451 -15.40 4.09 -17.50
CA TYR A 451 -14.37 4.33 -16.48
C TYR A 451 -13.16 5.05 -17.11
N PRO A 452 -13.33 6.25 -17.71
CA PRO A 452 -12.26 6.93 -18.43
C PRO A 452 -11.04 7.16 -17.53
N VAL A 453 -9.86 6.93 -18.08
CA VAL A 453 -8.56 7.17 -17.45
C VAL A 453 -7.75 8.04 -18.41
N THR A 454 -7.43 9.25 -17.99
CA THR A 454 -6.75 10.28 -18.80
C THR A 454 -5.42 10.73 -18.20
N THR A 455 -5.15 10.35 -16.94
CA THR A 455 -3.92 10.67 -16.21
C THR A 455 -3.35 9.44 -15.49
N SER A 456 -2.05 9.48 -15.22
CA SER A 456 -1.36 8.45 -14.45
C SER A 456 -1.84 8.36 -13.00
N GLN A 457 -2.33 9.48 -12.43
CA GLN A 457 -2.98 9.52 -11.12
C GLN A 457 -4.33 8.78 -11.12
N GLU A 458 -5.18 9.00 -12.13
CA GLU A 458 -6.43 8.23 -12.31
C GLU A 458 -6.12 6.74 -12.52
N ALA A 459 -5.08 6.41 -13.29
CA ALA A 459 -4.63 5.04 -13.50
C ALA A 459 -4.22 4.38 -12.16
N GLN A 460 -3.34 5.05 -11.39
CA GLN A 460 -2.89 4.57 -10.08
C GLN A 460 -4.06 4.37 -9.11
N ALA A 461 -5.07 5.24 -9.13
CA ALA A 461 -6.21 5.17 -8.23
C ALA A 461 -7.28 4.12 -8.62
N GLN A 462 -7.50 3.90 -9.92
CA GLN A 462 -8.26 2.72 -10.38
C GLN A 462 -7.54 1.44 -9.95
N LEU A 463 -6.21 1.36 -10.11
CA LEU A 463 -5.41 0.21 -9.67
C LEU A 463 -5.53 -0.02 -8.16
N MET A 464 -5.55 1.02 -7.31
CA MET A 464 -5.83 0.89 -5.87
C MET A 464 -7.24 0.38 -5.55
N SER A 465 -8.24 0.84 -6.31
CA SER A 465 -9.63 0.38 -6.16
C SER A 465 -9.75 -1.11 -6.47
N ILE A 466 -9.08 -1.55 -7.54
CA ILE A 466 -9.04 -2.95 -7.99
C ILE A 466 -8.23 -3.83 -7.01
N GLU A 467 -7.07 -3.34 -6.53
CA GLU A 467 -6.24 -3.99 -5.50
C GLU A 467 -7.05 -4.26 -4.22
N SER A 468 -7.82 -3.27 -3.75
CA SER A 468 -8.70 -3.39 -2.58
C SER A 468 -9.84 -4.40 -2.81
N TYR A 469 -10.47 -4.38 -3.98
CA TYR A 469 -11.52 -5.34 -4.35
C TYR A 469 -11.02 -6.78 -4.29
N PHE A 470 -9.90 -7.09 -4.95
CA PHE A 470 -9.36 -8.46 -4.96
C PHE A 470 -8.84 -8.89 -3.58
N ARG A 471 -8.26 -7.99 -2.77
CA ARG A 471 -7.91 -8.31 -1.37
C ARG A 471 -9.14 -8.66 -0.51
N ALA A 472 -10.29 -8.03 -0.75
CA ALA A 472 -11.52 -8.32 -0.01
C ALA A 472 -12.19 -9.62 -0.49
N VAL A 473 -12.32 -9.81 -1.80
CA VAL A 473 -13.15 -10.86 -2.42
C VAL A 473 -12.37 -12.13 -2.76
N GLU A 474 -11.13 -12.01 -3.23
CA GLU A 474 -10.29 -13.13 -3.68
C GLU A 474 -8.93 -13.11 -2.96
N ARG A 475 -8.93 -13.36 -1.63
CA ARG A 475 -7.75 -13.22 -0.76
C ARG A 475 -6.47 -13.94 -1.24
N SER A 476 -6.62 -15.03 -1.99
CA SER A 476 -5.50 -15.83 -2.54
C SER A 476 -5.15 -15.49 -3.99
N SER A 477 -5.75 -14.45 -4.57
CA SER A 477 -5.47 -13.99 -5.94
C SER A 477 -4.09 -13.33 -6.01
N PRO A 478 -3.27 -13.61 -7.06
CA PRO A 478 -2.01 -12.90 -7.27
C PRO A 478 -2.20 -11.48 -7.83
N ILE A 479 -3.43 -11.11 -8.24
CA ILE A 479 -3.72 -9.82 -8.88
C ILE A 479 -3.29 -8.63 -7.99
N PRO A 480 -3.64 -8.52 -6.70
CA PRO A 480 -3.16 -7.43 -5.83
C PRO A 480 -1.64 -7.24 -5.82
N MET A 481 -0.86 -8.32 -5.86
CA MET A 481 0.61 -8.25 -5.90
C MET A 481 1.10 -7.62 -7.21
N LEU A 482 0.55 -8.07 -8.35
CA LEU A 482 0.88 -7.56 -9.67
C LEU A 482 0.47 -6.09 -9.84
N LEU A 483 -0.70 -5.70 -9.32
CA LEU A 483 -1.17 -4.31 -9.36
C LEU A 483 -0.37 -3.39 -8.42
N THR A 484 0.02 -3.87 -7.24
CA THR A 484 0.94 -3.14 -6.34
C THR A 484 2.27 -2.88 -7.05
N LYS A 485 2.82 -3.89 -7.73
CA LYS A 485 4.07 -3.77 -8.49
C LYS A 485 3.91 -2.88 -9.73
N ALA A 486 2.78 -2.96 -10.44
CA ALA A 486 2.44 -2.07 -11.55
C ALA A 486 2.40 -0.60 -11.10
N ARG A 487 1.74 -0.31 -9.97
CA ARG A 487 1.71 1.03 -9.36
C ARG A 487 3.09 1.55 -9.02
N SER A 488 4.01 0.70 -8.57
CA SER A 488 5.41 1.07 -8.29
C SER A 488 6.29 1.28 -9.53
N TYR A 489 5.75 1.07 -10.74
CA TYR A 489 6.39 1.36 -12.03
C TYR A 489 5.81 2.60 -12.72
N ILE A 490 4.71 3.17 -12.22
CA ILE A 490 4.13 4.42 -12.75
C ILE A 490 5.08 5.57 -12.41
N GLY A 491 5.48 6.35 -13.41
CA GLY A 491 6.40 7.48 -13.25
C GLY A 491 7.88 7.11 -13.03
N LYS A 492 8.24 5.82 -12.99
CA LYS A 492 9.66 5.42 -12.98
C LYS A 492 10.31 5.65 -14.34
N ASP A 493 11.54 6.11 -14.33
CA ASP A 493 12.39 6.20 -15.51
C ASP A 493 12.87 4.81 -15.99
N PHE A 494 13.41 4.78 -17.20
CA PHE A 494 13.88 3.55 -17.83
C PHE A 494 15.09 2.91 -17.14
N GLU A 495 16.01 3.69 -16.57
CA GLU A 495 17.19 3.13 -15.91
C GLU A 495 16.82 2.48 -14.58
N SER A 496 15.99 3.13 -13.76
CA SER A 496 15.43 2.55 -12.53
C SER A 496 14.70 1.24 -12.81
N LEU A 497 13.89 1.18 -13.87
CA LEU A 497 13.23 -0.05 -14.30
C LEU A 497 14.24 -1.12 -14.76
N MET A 498 15.29 -0.75 -15.50
CA MET A 498 16.30 -1.71 -15.97
C MET A 498 17.17 -2.27 -14.83
N ARG A 499 17.51 -1.46 -13.82
CA ARG A 499 18.19 -1.90 -12.58
C ARG A 499 17.36 -2.93 -11.79
N GLU A 500 16.03 -2.88 -11.92
CA GLU A 500 15.07 -3.72 -11.19
C GLU A 500 14.61 -4.95 -12.00
N LEU A 501 14.58 -4.85 -13.33
CA LEU A 501 14.16 -5.93 -14.26
C LEU A 501 15.30 -6.84 -14.73
N ILE A 502 16.56 -6.37 -14.72
CA ILE A 502 17.72 -7.23 -15.00
C ILE A 502 18.16 -7.92 -13.71
N PRO A 503 18.08 -9.26 -13.59
CA PRO A 503 18.65 -9.96 -12.46
C PRO A 503 20.17 -9.78 -12.45
N ARG A 504 20.72 -9.30 -11.32
CA ARG A 504 22.17 -9.24 -11.11
C ARG A 504 22.76 -10.65 -11.28
N GLN A 505 23.77 -10.79 -12.13
CA GLN A 505 24.53 -12.04 -12.21
C GLN A 505 25.37 -12.19 -10.93
N VAL A 506 25.35 -13.39 -10.37
CA VAL A 506 26.05 -13.82 -9.14
C VAL A 506 27.01 -14.93 -9.51
#